data_AF-A0A260A6I5-F1
#
_entry.id   AF-A0A260A6I5-F1
#
_cell.length_a   1.000
_cell.length_b   1.000
_cell.length_c   1.000
_cell.angle_alpha   90.00
_cell.angle_beta   90.00
_cell.angle_gamma   90.00
#
_symmetry.space_group_name_H-M   'P 1'
#
loop_
_entity.id
_entity.type
_entity.pdbx_description
1 polymer ?
#
loop_
_entity_poly.entity_id
_entity_poly.type
_entity_poly.pdbx_seq_one_letter_code
_entity_poly.pdbx_strand_id
1 'polypeptide(L)'
;MGYYTDRLNKKRAKASQERQIGHAQSARKHVKEEADHWRKEAEHAAATGQYDYAIECWNMVAAMNDAYAGATHEILLRRKAMGY
;
A
#
# COMPACT_ATOMS: atom_id res chain seq x y z
N MET A 1 4.16 34.81 17.59
CA MET A 1 3.42 33.65 17.06
C MET A 1 2.42 33.22 18.13
N GLY A 2 1.13 33.23 17.85
CA GLY A 2 0.08 33.10 18.87
C GLY A 2 -0.34 31.65 19.11
N TYR A 3 -0.71 31.33 20.35
CA TYR A 3 -1.24 30.01 20.76
C TYR A 3 -2.34 29.47 19.81
N TYR A 4 -3.18 30.37 19.28
CA TYR A 4 -4.26 30.02 18.35
C TYR A 4 -3.76 29.58 16.97
N THR A 5 -2.73 30.24 16.43
CA THR A 5 -2.15 29.87 15.11
C THR A 5 -1.46 28.51 15.19
N ASP A 6 -0.83 28.19 16.31
CA ASP A 6 -0.14 26.90 16.50
C ASP A 6 -1.13 25.73 16.61
N ARG A 7 -2.26 25.93 17.30
CA ARG A 7 -3.32 24.92 17.41
C ARG A 7 -3.96 24.63 16.04
N LEU A 8 -4.21 25.66 15.24
CA LEU A 8 -4.73 25.50 13.87
C LEU A 8 -3.74 24.76 12.96
N ASN A 9 -2.45 25.10 13.05
CA ASN A 9 -1.41 24.42 12.28
C ASN A 9 -1.31 22.94 12.64
N LYS A 10 -1.36 22.59 13.93
CA LYS A 10 -1.40 21.19 14.39
C LYS A 10 -2.62 20.43 13.86
N LYS A 11 -3.81 21.05 13.86
CA LYS A 11 -5.04 20.45 13.32
C LYS A 11 -4.92 20.18 11.82
N ARG A 12 -4.38 21.14 11.05
CA ARG A 12 -4.15 21.00 9.60
C ARG A 12 -3.11 19.92 9.30
N ALA A 13 -2.04 19.84 10.08
CA ALA A 13 -1.02 18.80 9.95
C ALA A 13 -1.61 17.41 10.18
N LYS A 14 -2.42 17.23 11.23
CA LYS A 14 -3.12 15.96 11.49
C LYS A 14 -4.07 15.57 10.35
N ALA A 15 -4.91 16.51 9.88
CA ALA A 15 -5.81 16.25 8.76
C ALA A 15 -5.06 15.92 7.45
N SER A 16 -3.88 16.49 7.24
CA SER A 16 -3.01 16.13 6.10
C SER A 16 -2.50 14.69 6.22
N GLN A 17 -2.05 14.27 7.40
CA GLN A 17 -1.61 12.90 7.66
C GLN A 17 -2.73 11.87 7.52
N GLU A 18 -3.93 12.19 7.99
CA GLU A 18 -5.12 11.33 7.84
C GLU A 18 -5.47 11.09 6.36
N ARG A 19 -5.43 12.14 5.52
CA ARG A 19 -5.63 12.00 4.07
C ARG A 19 -4.56 11.12 3.43
N GLN A 20 -3.30 11.30 3.80
CA GLN A 20 -2.20 10.49 3.27
C GLN A 20 -2.31 9.03 3.70
N ILE A 21 -2.77 8.74 4.92
CA ILE A 21 -3.12 7.36 5.34
C ILE A 21 -4.25 6.81 4.49
N GLY A 22 -5.28 7.60 4.18
CA GLY A 22 -6.36 7.19 3.29
C GLY A 22 -5.86 6.77 1.90
N HIS A 23 -4.96 7.56 1.30
CA HIS A 23 -4.33 7.23 0.02
C HIS A 23 -3.49 5.95 0.09
N ALA A 24 -2.68 5.79 1.14
CA ALA A 24 -1.89 4.58 1.34
C ALA A 24 -2.77 3.35 1.56
N GLN A 25 -3.91 3.49 2.24
CA GLN A 25 -4.89 2.42 2.40
C GLN A 25 -5.55 2.01 1.07
N SER A 26 -5.91 2.98 0.22
CA SER A 26 -6.43 2.68 -1.12
C SER A 26 -5.38 2.00 -2.00
N ALA A 27 -4.14 2.49 -1.98
CA ALA A 27 -3.03 1.88 -2.73
C ALA A 27 -2.81 0.43 -2.27
N ARG A 28 -2.77 0.20 -0.95
CA ARG A 28 -2.64 -1.14 -0.36
C ARG A 28 -3.75 -2.08 -0.82
N LYS A 29 -5.00 -1.59 -0.90
CA LYS A 29 -6.13 -2.39 -1.38
C LYS A 29 -5.98 -2.76 -2.84
N HIS A 30 -5.66 -1.79 -3.69
CA HIS A 30 -5.47 -2.00 -5.13
C HIS A 30 -4.37 -3.02 -5.41
N VAL A 31 -3.20 -2.82 -4.80
CA VAL A 31 -2.04 -3.71 -4.96
C VAL A 31 -2.35 -5.14 -4.49
N LYS A 32 -3.16 -5.30 -3.44
CA LYS A 32 -3.61 -6.62 -3.00
C LYS A 32 -4.49 -7.30 -4.04
N GLU A 33 -5.47 -6.59 -4.58
CA GLU A 33 -6.38 -7.12 -5.60
C GLU A 33 -5.62 -7.50 -6.88
N GLU A 34 -4.62 -6.70 -7.25
CA GLU A 34 -3.72 -6.96 -8.36
C GLU A 34 -2.81 -8.18 -8.12
N ALA A 35 -2.25 -8.32 -6.91
CA ALA A 35 -1.50 -9.52 -6.53
C ALA A 35 -2.36 -10.79 -6.61
N ASP A 36 -3.62 -10.72 -6.17
CA ASP A 36 -4.56 -11.85 -6.24
C ASP A 36 -4.91 -12.20 -7.70
N HIS A 37 -4.98 -11.20 -8.60
CA HIS A 37 -5.14 -11.42 -10.03
C HIS A 37 -3.94 -12.17 -10.63
N TRP A 38 -2.72 -11.65 -10.44
CA TRP A 38 -1.50 -12.27 -10.97
C TRP A 38 -1.27 -13.67 -10.42
N ARG A 39 -1.68 -13.94 -9.17
CA ARG A 39 -1.62 -15.28 -8.58
C ARG A 39 -2.51 -16.27 -9.33
N LYS A 40 -3.76 -15.90 -9.61
CA LYS A 40 -4.69 -16.77 -10.37
C LYS A 40 -4.17 -17.03 -11.78
N GLU A 41 -3.59 -16.01 -12.40
CA GLU A 41 -3.00 -16.12 -13.73
C GLU A 41 -1.76 -17.04 -13.73
N ALA A 42 -0.90 -16.92 -12.72
CA ALA A 42 0.25 -17.80 -12.53
C ALA A 42 -0.16 -19.26 -12.33
N GLU A 43 -1.19 -19.51 -11.53
CA GLU A 43 -1.76 -20.84 -11.28
C GLU A 43 -2.32 -21.43 -12.58
N HIS A 44 -3.05 -20.63 -13.36
CA HIS A 44 -3.57 -21.06 -14.65
C HIS A 44 -2.45 -21.38 -15.65
N ALA A 45 -1.43 -20.51 -15.75
CA ALA A 45 -0.26 -20.71 -16.62
C ALA A 45 0.53 -21.98 -16.26
N ALA A 46 0.70 -22.25 -14.96
CA ALA A 46 1.33 -23.48 -14.48
C ALA A 46 0.50 -24.72 -14.84
N ALA A 47 -0.84 -24.63 -14.75
CA ALA A 47 -1.73 -25.73 -15.10
C ALA A 47 -1.76 -26.03 -16.61
N THR A 48 -1.52 -25.03 -17.47
CA THR A 48 -1.42 -25.20 -18.93
C THR A 48 -0.01 -25.58 -19.41
N GLY A 49 0.95 -25.74 -18.50
CA GLY A 49 2.33 -26.10 -18.82
C GLY A 49 3.18 -24.93 -19.32
N GLN A 50 2.69 -23.69 -19.22
CA GLN A 50 3.43 -22.47 -19.57
C GLN A 50 4.25 -21.99 -18.38
N TYR A 51 5.29 -22.74 -18.03
CA TYR A 51 6.07 -22.50 -16.81
C TYR A 51 6.84 -21.17 -16.83
N ASP A 52 7.37 -20.74 -17.97
CA ASP A 52 8.08 -19.47 -18.08
C ASP A 52 7.16 -18.28 -17.78
N TYR A 53 5.95 -18.30 -18.35
CA TYR A 53 4.94 -17.28 -18.08
C TYR A 53 4.44 -17.33 -16.63
N ALA A 54 4.28 -18.53 -16.05
CA ALA A 54 3.93 -18.66 -14.64
C ALA A 54 4.99 -18.00 -13.73
N ILE A 55 6.29 -18.16 -14.04
CA ILE A 55 7.38 -17.50 -13.30
C ILE A 55 7.28 -15.98 -13.42
N GLU A 56 7.00 -15.44 -14.61
CA GLU A 56 6.78 -14.00 -14.79
C GLU A 56 5.61 -13.50 -13.95
N CYS A 57 4.47 -14.20 -13.95
CA CYS A 57 3.32 -13.86 -13.11
C CYS A 57 3.67 -13.92 -11.61
N TRP A 58 4.45 -14.90 -11.17
CA TRP A 58 4.91 -14.97 -9.78
C TRP A 58 5.85 -13.82 -9.40
N ASN A 59 6.71 -13.35 -10.33
CA ASN A 59 7.53 -12.16 -10.12
C ASN A 59 6.66 -10.91 -9.95
N MET A 60 5.56 -10.79 -10.72
CA MET A 60 4.59 -9.72 -10.55
C MET A 60 3.90 -9.79 -9.18
N VAL A 61 3.49 -10.98 -8.73
CA VAL A 61 2.95 -11.18 -7.37
C VAL A 61 3.94 -10.72 -6.30
N ALA A 62 5.22 -11.05 -6.44
CA ALA A 62 6.27 -10.63 -5.51
C ALA A 62 6.41 -9.09 -5.47
N ALA A 63 6.47 -8.44 -6.64
CA ALA A 63 6.53 -6.98 -6.72
C ALA A 63 5.31 -6.30 -6.07
N MET A 64 4.12 -6.88 -6.23
CA MET A 64 2.92 -6.36 -5.57
C MET A 64 2.97 -6.57 -4.05
N ASN A 65 3.49 -7.70 -3.57
CA ASN A 65 3.67 -7.91 -2.12
C ASN A 65 4.64 -6.89 -1.51
N ASP A 66 5.72 -6.55 -2.23
CA ASP A 66 6.67 -5.52 -1.80
C ASP A 66 6.01 -4.13 -1.74
N ALA A 67 5.21 -3.78 -2.75
CA ALA A 67 4.44 -2.54 -2.75
C ALA A 67 3.39 -2.51 -1.61
N TYR A 68 2.75 -3.64 -1.30
CA TYR A 68 1.83 -3.79 -0.18
C TYR A 68 2.54 -3.57 1.17
N ALA A 69 3.74 -4.13 1.34
CA ALA A 69 4.57 -3.93 2.52
C ALA A 69 4.99 -2.46 2.66
N GLY A 70 5.40 -1.81 1.57
CA GLY A 70 5.73 -0.39 1.52
C GLY A 70 4.56 0.51 1.94
N ALA A 71 3.37 0.29 1.39
CA ALA A 71 2.17 1.04 1.77
C ALA A 71 1.79 0.83 3.25
N THR A 72 1.98 -0.38 3.77
CA THR A 72 1.73 -0.69 5.19
C THR A 72 2.73 0.02 6.10
N HIS A 73 4.01 0.01 5.73
CA HIS A 73 5.05 0.75 6.45
C HIS A 73 4.78 2.25 6.49
N GLU A 74 4.33 2.84 5.37
CA GLU A 74 3.95 4.24 5.31
C GLU A 74 2.80 4.58 6.27
N ILE A 75 1.75 3.75 6.31
CA ILE A 75 0.63 3.93 7.25
C ILE A 75 1.13 3.91 8.70
N LEU A 76 2.03 2.98 9.05
CA LEU A 76 2.57 2.86 10.40
C LEU A 76 3.42 4.07 10.79
N LEU A 77 4.31 4.53 9.91
CA LEU A 77 5.13 5.72 10.15
C LEU A 77 4.26 6.96 10.42
N ARG A 78 3.21 7.15 9.61
CA ARG A 78 2.30 8.29 9.75
C ARG A 78 1.46 8.22 11.02
N ARG A 79 1.03 7.01 11.41
CA ARG A 79 0.35 6.78 12.69
C ARG A 79 1.26 7.09 13.88
N LYS A 80 2.52 6.61 13.86
CA LYS A 80 3.52 6.93 14.87
C LYS A 80 3.76 8.44 14.98
N ALA A 81 3.83 9.15 13.84
CA ALA A 81 3.99 10.60 13.81
C ALA A 81 2.79 11.38 14.40
N MET A 82 1.61 10.75 14.46
CA MET A 82 0.42 11.30 15.12
C MET A 82 0.29 10.89 16.59
N GLY A 83 1.18 10.04 17.11
CA GLY A 83 1.18 9.59 18.50
C GLY A 83 0.23 8.42 18.81
N TYR A 84 -0.10 7.61 17.81
CA TYR A 84 -0.77 6.32 18.02
C TYR A 84 0.20 5.23 18.46
#